data_AF-A0A254N494-F1
#
_entry.id   AF-A0A254N494-F1
#
_cell.length_a   1.000
_cell.length_b   1.000
_cell.length_c   1.000
_cell.angle_alpha   90.00
_cell.angle_beta   90.00
_cell.angle_gamma   90.00
#
_symmetry.space_group_name_H-M   'P 1'
#
loop_
_entity.id
_entity.type
_entity.pdbx_description
1 polymer ?
#
loop_
_entity_poly.entity_id
_entity_poly.type
_entity_poly.pdbx_seq_one_letter_code
_entity_poly.pdbx_strand_id
1 'polypeptide(L)'
;MRHFGYSETSSGGRQTVATLLQFGLLEDEGRSENRHVKLTERALDILLAEPESPARYAALREAVRMPKLYANIMAKWPDQLPSDHTLAFYLQKEFDFNPKNIKAFIADLRASLAFARYSMSDADEPLSQDERESQSQPVEDAAEDVRPSAVNFSPKSLPPQSPKQQLTSPEMPNEREWLRGMLSKDGSSAFRILVSGDISAKAIGKLIRILDAQKMVLEDDDEEDDR
;
A
#
# COMPACT_ATOMS: atom_id res chain seq x y z
N MET A 1 1.10 20.14 13.50
CA MET A 1 1.89 19.18 14.30
C MET A 1 2.05 19.57 15.76
N ARG A 2 2.44 20.81 16.12
CA ARG A 2 2.77 21.20 17.51
C ARG A 2 1.68 20.84 18.54
N HIS A 3 0.40 20.99 18.20
CA HIS A 3 -0.75 20.60 19.04
C HIS A 3 -0.88 19.08 19.30
N PHE A 4 -0.22 18.23 18.52
CA PHE A 4 -0.11 16.78 18.75
C PHE A 4 1.18 16.39 19.49
N GLY A 5 1.95 17.36 20.02
CA GLY A 5 3.22 17.11 20.70
C GLY A 5 4.43 16.86 19.79
N TYR A 6 4.28 16.99 18.47
CA TYR A 6 5.33 16.72 17.49
C TYR A 6 5.91 18.01 16.88
N SER A 7 7.23 18.04 16.66
CA SER A 7 7.87 19.08 15.83
C SER A 7 7.53 18.88 14.35
N GLU A 8 7.49 19.97 13.58
CA GLU A 8 7.10 19.98 12.16
C GLU A 8 8.00 19.12 11.25
N THR A 9 9.25 18.89 11.66
CA THR A 9 10.23 18.06 10.95
C THR A 9 10.35 16.63 11.51
N SER A 10 9.65 16.28 12.58
CA SER A 10 9.79 14.95 13.22
C SER A 10 9.32 13.82 12.29
N SER A 11 10.13 12.76 12.21
CA SER A 11 9.76 11.51 11.55
C SER A 11 8.55 10.86 12.21
N GLY A 12 8.47 10.93 13.54
CA GLY A 12 7.32 10.44 14.33
C GLY A 12 6.00 11.09 13.91
N GLY A 13 5.93 12.43 13.88
CA GLY A 13 4.71 13.13 13.45
C GLY A 13 4.30 12.77 12.01
N ARG A 14 5.28 12.70 11.08
CA ARG A 14 5.03 12.27 9.70
C ARG A 14 4.46 10.85 9.62
N GLN A 15 4.98 9.93 10.44
CA GLN A 15 4.47 8.57 10.55
C GLN A 15 3.04 8.55 11.11
N THR A 16 2.76 9.30 12.19
CA THR A 16 1.40 9.42 12.76
C THR A 16 0.39 9.92 11.73
N VAL A 17 0.72 10.98 10.96
CA VAL A 17 -0.19 11.48 9.91
C VAL A 17 -0.37 10.46 8.78
N ALA A 18 0.69 9.76 8.36
CA ALA A 18 0.57 8.68 7.37
C ALA A 18 -0.34 7.54 7.86
N THR A 19 -0.26 7.17 9.15
CA THR A 19 -1.17 6.20 9.77
C THR A 19 -2.60 6.72 9.80
N LEU A 20 -2.85 7.96 10.24
CA LEU A 20 -4.21 8.53 10.30
C LEU A 20 -4.86 8.66 8.91
N LEU A 21 -4.07 8.99 7.88
CA LEU A 21 -4.50 8.92 6.47
C LEU A 21 -4.87 7.49 6.07
N GLN A 22 -4.07 6.48 6.45
CA GLN A 22 -4.30 5.07 6.14
C GLN A 22 -5.56 4.50 6.81
N PHE A 23 -5.93 4.99 8.00
CA PHE A 23 -7.18 4.65 8.69
C PHE A 23 -8.38 5.51 8.23
N GLY A 24 -8.20 6.43 7.26
CA GLY A 24 -9.27 7.29 6.76
C GLY A 24 -9.80 8.31 7.79
N LEU A 25 -8.95 8.72 8.74
CA LEU A 25 -9.24 9.71 9.78
C LEU A 25 -8.71 11.11 9.44
N LEU A 26 -7.76 11.18 8.51
CA LEU A 26 -7.35 12.40 7.84
C LEU A 26 -7.56 12.24 6.34
N GLU A 27 -7.73 13.37 5.67
CA GLU A 27 -7.57 13.50 4.23
C GLU A 27 -6.60 14.63 3.91
N ASP A 28 -6.07 14.60 2.69
CA ASP A 28 -4.93 15.39 2.25
C ASP A 28 -5.37 16.41 1.19
N GLU A 29 -5.09 17.69 1.44
CA GLU A 29 -5.48 18.81 0.59
C GLU A 29 -4.27 19.66 0.19
N GLY A 30 -4.43 20.36 -0.94
CA GLY A 30 -3.37 21.16 -1.53
C GLY A 30 -2.39 20.35 -2.39
N ARG A 31 -1.28 20.97 -2.79
CA ARG A 31 -0.24 20.37 -3.63
C ARG A 31 1.14 20.90 -3.22
N SER A 32 2.15 20.04 -3.31
CA SER A 32 3.56 20.39 -3.05
C SER A 32 3.75 21.08 -1.69
N GLU A 33 4.35 22.27 -1.66
CA GLU A 33 4.57 23.13 -0.49
C GLU A 33 3.30 23.41 0.33
N ASN A 34 2.13 23.49 -0.32
CA ASN A 34 0.85 23.79 0.35
C ASN A 34 0.10 22.53 0.80
N ARG A 35 0.80 21.42 1.07
CA ARG A 35 0.16 20.19 1.54
C ARG A 35 -0.31 20.33 2.99
N HIS A 36 -1.62 20.26 3.21
CA HIS A 36 -2.23 20.30 4.53
C HIS A 36 -3.27 19.19 4.71
N VAL A 37 -3.40 18.70 5.94
CA VAL A 37 -4.34 17.63 6.29
C VAL A 37 -5.50 18.16 7.12
N LYS A 38 -6.70 17.64 6.87
CA LYS A 38 -7.92 17.93 7.64
C LYS A 38 -8.56 16.63 8.14
N LEU A 39 -9.43 16.75 9.13
CA LEU A 39 -10.22 15.63 9.65
C LEU A 39 -11.29 15.23 8.64
N THR A 40 -11.50 13.93 8.47
CA THR A 40 -12.64 13.37 7.75
C THR A 40 -13.91 13.39 8.61
N GLU A 41 -15.08 13.26 8.01
CA GLU A 41 -16.35 13.12 8.75
C GLU A 41 -16.29 11.98 9.78
N ARG A 42 -15.80 10.80 9.38
CA ARG A 42 -15.55 9.66 10.29
C ARG A 42 -14.69 10.02 11.51
N ALA A 43 -13.69 10.87 11.36
CA ALA A 43 -12.87 11.30 12.49
C ALA A 43 -13.65 12.24 13.43
N LEU A 44 -14.51 13.09 12.88
CA LEU A 44 -15.44 13.90 13.67
C LEU A 44 -16.45 13.00 14.40
N ASP A 45 -17.02 12.00 13.73
CA ASP A 45 -17.95 11.02 14.35
C ASP A 45 -17.30 10.31 15.55
N ILE A 46 -16.04 9.87 15.42
CA ILE A 46 -15.29 9.20 16.50
C ILE A 46 -14.97 10.13 17.68
N LEU A 47 -14.73 11.42 17.40
CA LEU A 47 -14.32 12.44 18.38
C LEU A 47 -15.49 13.15 19.08
N LEU A 48 -16.63 13.31 18.39
CA LEU A 48 -17.81 14.03 18.88
C LEU A 48 -18.87 13.10 19.47
N ALA A 49 -18.89 11.82 19.08
CA ALA A 49 -19.78 10.84 19.69
C ALA A 49 -19.42 10.56 21.16
N GLU A 50 -20.44 10.24 21.96
CA GLU A 50 -20.28 9.87 23.36
C GLU A 50 -19.32 8.66 23.51
N PRO A 51 -18.44 8.64 24.53
CA PRO A 51 -17.59 7.50 24.83
C PRO A 51 -18.41 6.21 24.90
N GLU A 52 -17.88 5.14 24.30
CA GLU A 52 -18.53 3.82 24.21
C GLU A 52 -19.90 3.75 23.49
N SER A 53 -20.37 4.82 22.84
CA SER A 53 -21.61 4.78 22.06
C SER A 53 -21.55 3.84 20.83
N PRO A 54 -22.69 3.25 20.40
CA PRO A 54 -22.74 2.42 19.20
C PRO A 54 -22.27 3.15 17.93
N ALA A 55 -22.60 4.44 17.78
CA ALA A 55 -22.17 5.27 16.66
C ALA A 55 -20.63 5.38 16.60
N ARG A 56 -19.98 5.62 17.75
CA ARG A 56 -18.53 5.66 17.85
C ARG A 56 -17.89 4.32 17.46
N TYR A 57 -18.48 3.19 17.87
CA TYR A 57 -17.98 1.87 17.49
C TYR A 57 -18.26 1.53 16.01
N ALA A 58 -19.35 1.99 15.40
CA ALA A 58 -19.55 1.86 13.96
C ALA A 58 -18.44 2.56 13.17
N ALA A 59 -18.17 3.85 13.47
CA ALA A 59 -17.11 4.61 12.83
C ALA A 59 -15.71 4.02 13.07
N LEU A 60 -15.43 3.47 14.26
CA LEU A 60 -14.18 2.75 14.54
C LEU A 60 -14.04 1.44 13.75
N ARG A 61 -15.13 0.65 13.61
CA ARG A 61 -15.13 -0.59 12.81
C ARG A 61 -14.88 -0.31 11.34
N GLU A 62 -15.39 0.80 10.80
CA GLU A 62 -15.03 1.27 9.46
C GLU A 62 -13.55 1.68 9.36
N ALA A 63 -13.05 2.51 10.29
CA ALA A 63 -11.67 2.98 10.25
C ALA A 63 -10.64 1.84 10.22
N VAL A 64 -10.90 0.74 10.97
CA VAL A 64 -10.05 -0.46 10.98
C VAL A 64 -10.10 -1.26 9.66
N ARG A 65 -11.16 -1.11 8.85
CA ARG A 65 -11.24 -1.70 7.50
C ARG A 65 -10.50 -0.89 6.43
N MET A 66 -10.15 0.38 6.67
CA MET A 66 -9.50 1.25 5.68
C MET A 66 -8.06 0.87 5.31
N PRO A 67 -7.17 0.42 6.23
CA PRO A 67 -5.82 0.00 5.87
C PRO A 67 -5.85 -1.21 4.92
N LYS A 68 -5.39 -1.03 3.67
CA LYS A 68 -5.41 -2.07 2.61
C LYS A 68 -4.93 -3.46 3.06
N LEU A 69 -3.86 -3.52 3.87
CA LEU A 69 -3.33 -4.80 4.34
C LEU A 69 -4.23 -5.45 5.42
N TYR A 70 -4.91 -4.66 6.26
CA TYR A 70 -5.92 -5.17 7.19
C TYR A 70 -7.13 -5.70 6.42
N ALA A 71 -7.64 -4.95 5.44
CA ALA A 71 -8.72 -5.38 4.56
C ALA A 71 -8.41 -6.72 3.86
N ASN A 72 -7.21 -6.86 3.27
CA ASN A 72 -6.77 -8.10 2.62
C ASN A 72 -6.71 -9.30 3.60
N ILE A 73 -6.26 -9.08 4.84
CA ILE A 73 -6.21 -10.13 5.87
C ILE A 73 -7.63 -10.54 6.27
N MET A 74 -8.53 -9.58 6.52
CA MET A 74 -9.92 -9.85 6.90
C MET A 74 -10.69 -10.55 5.77
N ALA A 75 -10.50 -10.14 4.51
CA ALA A 75 -11.10 -10.81 3.36
C ALA A 75 -10.61 -12.25 3.16
N LYS A 76 -9.39 -12.59 3.61
CA LYS A 76 -8.86 -13.96 3.56
C LYS A 76 -9.37 -14.85 4.70
N TRP A 77 -9.71 -14.25 5.84
CA TRP A 77 -10.18 -14.95 7.05
C TRP A 77 -11.42 -14.25 7.61
N PRO A 78 -12.58 -14.38 6.93
CA PRO A 78 -13.79 -13.65 7.29
C PRO A 78 -14.38 -14.07 8.63
N ASP A 79 -14.19 -15.33 9.06
CA ASP A 79 -14.76 -15.83 10.33
C ASP A 79 -13.88 -15.54 11.54
N GLN A 80 -12.57 -15.74 11.42
CA GLN A 80 -11.60 -15.59 12.52
C GLN A 80 -10.16 -15.49 12.01
N LEU A 81 -9.37 -14.56 12.55
CA LEU A 81 -7.92 -14.53 12.32
C LEU A 81 -7.24 -15.81 12.80
N PRO A 82 -6.30 -16.38 12.02
CA PRO A 82 -5.58 -17.58 12.40
C PRO A 82 -4.54 -17.30 13.49
N SER A 83 -3.73 -18.31 13.83
CA SER A 83 -2.57 -18.15 14.72
C SER A 83 -1.57 -17.12 14.18
N ASP A 84 -0.83 -16.47 15.07
CA ASP A 84 0.23 -15.52 14.71
C ASP A 84 1.30 -16.13 13.81
N HIS A 85 1.58 -17.44 13.97
CA HIS A 85 2.51 -18.16 13.11
C HIS A 85 1.98 -18.29 11.67
N THR A 86 0.71 -18.67 11.50
CA THR A 86 0.05 -18.75 10.19
C THR A 86 -0.03 -17.38 9.52
N LEU A 87 -0.37 -16.34 10.28
CA LEU A 87 -0.46 -14.97 9.78
C LEU A 87 0.92 -14.42 9.39
N ALA A 88 1.96 -14.71 10.18
CA ALA A 88 3.34 -14.37 9.87
C ALA A 88 3.82 -15.01 8.54
N PHE A 89 3.56 -16.31 8.36
CA PHE A 89 3.90 -17.02 7.13
C PHE A 89 3.18 -16.43 5.90
N TYR A 90 1.89 -16.11 6.02
CA TYR A 90 1.12 -15.46 4.96
C TYR A 90 1.66 -14.07 4.60
N LEU A 91 1.94 -13.23 5.60
CA LEU A 91 2.52 -11.89 5.40
C LEU A 91 3.88 -11.96 4.70
N GLN A 92 4.75 -12.88 5.12
CA GLN A 92 6.06 -13.06 4.49
C GLN A 92 5.94 -13.59 3.05
N LYS A 93 5.07 -14.58 2.80
CA LYS A 93 4.98 -15.25 1.50
C LYS A 93 4.27 -14.41 0.44
N GLU A 94 3.17 -13.73 0.80
CA GLU A 94 2.26 -13.12 -0.17
C GLU A 94 2.43 -11.58 -0.26
N PHE A 95 3.14 -10.95 0.69
CA PHE A 95 3.41 -9.50 0.71
C PHE A 95 4.90 -9.15 0.89
N ASP A 96 5.81 -10.14 0.86
CA ASP A 96 7.26 -9.97 1.13
C ASP A 96 7.55 -9.16 2.41
N PHE A 97 6.72 -9.37 3.44
CA PHE A 97 6.72 -8.51 4.63
C PHE A 97 7.98 -8.75 5.46
N ASN A 98 8.66 -7.65 5.83
CA ASN A 98 9.93 -7.70 6.58
C ASN A 98 9.77 -8.50 7.90
N PRO A 99 10.47 -9.65 8.07
CA PRO A 99 10.28 -10.54 9.22
C PRO A 99 10.63 -9.89 10.56
N LYS A 100 11.46 -8.84 10.58
CA LYS A 100 11.80 -8.06 11.78
C LYS A 100 10.59 -7.27 12.31
N ASN A 101 9.63 -6.93 11.46
CA ASN A 101 8.45 -6.12 11.78
C ASN A 101 7.15 -6.93 11.91
N ILE A 102 7.09 -8.18 11.43
CA ILE A 102 5.87 -9.01 11.42
C ILE A 102 5.21 -9.09 12.80
N LYS A 103 5.97 -9.37 13.86
CA LYS A 103 5.41 -9.52 15.22
C LYS A 103 4.75 -8.25 15.74
N ALA A 104 5.36 -7.09 15.50
CA ALA A 104 4.79 -5.79 15.87
C ALA A 104 3.51 -5.54 15.07
N PHE A 105 3.54 -5.73 13.74
CA PHE A 105 2.37 -5.56 12.87
C PHE A 105 1.18 -6.45 13.27
N ILE A 106 1.42 -7.71 13.64
CA ILE A 106 0.36 -8.61 14.10
C ILE A 106 -0.23 -8.14 15.44
N ALA A 107 0.60 -7.66 16.36
CA ALA A 107 0.14 -7.06 17.61
C ALA A 107 -0.72 -5.81 17.35
N ASP A 108 -0.25 -4.90 16.48
CA ASP A 108 -0.96 -3.67 16.10
C ASP A 108 -2.32 -3.98 15.43
N LEU A 109 -2.38 -4.97 14.53
CA LEU A 109 -3.62 -5.45 13.91
C LEU A 109 -4.61 -5.95 14.97
N ARG A 110 -4.18 -6.86 15.85
CA ARG A 110 -5.03 -7.42 16.91
C ARG A 110 -5.50 -6.33 17.89
N ALA A 111 -4.62 -5.42 18.27
CA ALA A 111 -4.95 -4.28 19.13
C ALA A 111 -5.96 -3.32 18.45
N SER A 112 -5.81 -3.06 17.15
CA SER A 112 -6.73 -2.22 16.38
C SER A 112 -8.14 -2.82 16.31
N LEU A 113 -8.23 -4.13 16.00
CA LEU A 113 -9.50 -4.87 15.99
C LEU A 113 -10.17 -4.87 17.37
N ALA A 114 -9.40 -5.12 18.44
CA ALA A 114 -9.91 -5.07 19.81
C ALA A 114 -10.40 -3.67 20.22
N PHE A 115 -9.65 -2.61 19.85
CA PHE A 115 -10.01 -1.22 20.13
C PHE A 115 -11.31 -0.80 19.43
N ALA A 116 -11.53 -1.25 18.20
CA ALA A 116 -12.77 -1.02 17.46
C ALA A 116 -13.93 -1.94 17.89
N ARG A 117 -13.73 -2.86 18.84
CA ARG A 117 -14.68 -3.95 19.18
C ARG A 117 -15.12 -4.73 17.94
N TYR A 118 -14.18 -4.98 17.02
CA TYR A 118 -14.45 -5.63 15.75
C TYR A 118 -14.65 -7.14 15.93
N SER A 119 -15.88 -7.61 15.74
CA SER A 119 -16.16 -9.03 15.53
C SER A 119 -16.00 -9.36 14.05
N MET A 120 -15.28 -10.43 13.74
CA MET A 120 -15.17 -10.97 12.37
C MET A 120 -16.52 -11.48 11.87
N SER A 121 -17.35 -12.02 12.77
CA SER A 121 -18.73 -12.44 12.49
C SER A 121 -19.74 -11.29 12.28
N ASP A 122 -19.37 -10.02 12.58
CA ASP A 122 -20.22 -8.84 12.28
C ASP A 122 -19.99 -8.32 10.83
N ALA A 123 -19.45 -9.14 9.93
CA ALA A 123 -19.20 -8.74 8.55
C ALA A 123 -20.48 -8.48 7.74
N ASP A 124 -21.62 -9.04 8.16
CA ASP A 124 -22.90 -9.07 7.42
C ASP A 124 -24.04 -8.22 8.06
N GLU A 125 -23.74 -7.27 8.94
CA GLU A 125 -24.72 -6.24 9.35
C GLU A 125 -24.61 -5.04 8.40
N PRO A 126 -25.49 -4.89 7.38
CA PRO A 126 -25.59 -3.66 6.62
C PRO A 126 -26.10 -2.56 7.54
N LEU A 127 -25.35 -1.46 7.65
CA LEU A 127 -25.86 -0.24 8.25
C LEU A 127 -26.95 0.34 7.34
N SER A 128 -28.19 0.00 7.64
CA SER A 128 -29.39 0.48 6.97
C SER A 128 -29.46 2.00 7.03
N GLN A 129 -29.10 2.66 5.93
CA GLN A 129 -29.33 4.09 5.74
C GLN A 129 -30.57 4.30 4.86
N ASP A 130 -31.64 4.74 5.53
CA ASP A 130 -32.89 5.32 5.03
C ASP A 130 -33.77 4.53 4.05
N GLU A 131 -34.98 4.27 4.53
CA GLU A 131 -36.12 3.79 3.75
C GLU A 131 -36.63 4.90 2.81
N ARG A 132 -36.58 4.66 1.49
CA ARG A 132 -37.46 5.34 0.53
C ARG A 132 -38.07 4.35 -0.45
N GLU A 133 -39.16 3.73 0.00
CA GLU A 133 -40.25 3.30 -0.89
C GLU A 133 -40.79 4.51 -1.70
N SER A 134 -41.41 4.34 -2.88
CA SER A 134 -42.08 3.16 -3.43
C SER A 134 -41.85 2.96 -4.95
N GLN A 135 -41.82 1.70 -5.37
CA GLN A 135 -42.64 1.05 -6.43
C GLN A 135 -43.16 1.93 -7.61
N SER A 136 -43.10 1.53 -8.89
CA SER A 136 -43.76 0.33 -9.44
C SER A 136 -43.30 -0.01 -10.89
N GLN A 137 -43.38 -1.28 -11.31
CA GLN A 137 -43.41 -1.68 -12.75
C GLN A 137 -44.87 -1.71 -13.28
N PRO A 138 -45.15 -1.99 -14.58
CA PRO A 138 -45.14 -3.37 -15.10
C PRO A 138 -44.60 -3.58 -16.55
N VAL A 139 -44.55 -4.87 -16.91
CA VAL A 139 -44.16 -5.55 -18.18
C VAL A 139 -44.97 -5.14 -19.42
N GLU A 140 -44.48 -5.27 -20.66
CA GLU A 140 -44.63 -6.40 -21.64
C GLU A 140 -44.04 -5.91 -23.01
N ASP A 141 -43.68 -6.67 -24.05
CA ASP A 141 -43.57 -8.12 -24.38
C ASP A 141 -42.65 -8.28 -25.65
N ALA A 142 -42.53 -9.49 -26.23
CA ALA A 142 -42.20 -9.88 -27.63
C ALA A 142 -40.84 -10.57 -27.90
N ALA A 143 -40.91 -11.67 -28.66
CA ALA A 143 -39.82 -12.59 -29.00
C ALA A 143 -39.60 -12.72 -30.52
N GLU A 144 -38.40 -13.15 -30.93
CA GLU A 144 -38.08 -13.96 -32.13
C GLU A 144 -36.62 -14.43 -31.97
N ASP A 145 -36.33 -15.74 -31.86
CA ASP A 145 -36.12 -16.75 -32.92
C ASP A 145 -34.67 -16.79 -33.48
N VAL A 146 -34.34 -17.85 -34.23
CA VAL A 146 -33.09 -18.19 -34.94
C VAL A 146 -32.09 -19.06 -34.17
N ARG A 147 -32.25 -20.38 -34.36
CA ARG A 147 -31.18 -21.40 -34.43
C ARG A 147 -30.57 -21.43 -35.85
N PRO A 148 -29.52 -22.24 -36.13
CA PRO A 148 -28.25 -22.45 -35.44
C PRO A 148 -27.04 -22.35 -36.42
N SER A 149 -25.79 -22.44 -35.94
CA SER A 149 -24.72 -23.25 -36.59
C SER A 149 -23.37 -23.14 -35.86
N ALA A 150 -22.60 -24.22 -35.91
CA ALA A 150 -21.23 -24.27 -35.38
C ALA A 150 -20.22 -23.73 -36.40
N VAL A 151 -19.20 -23.00 -35.94
CA VAL A 151 -17.98 -22.76 -36.73
C VAL A 151 -16.74 -22.95 -35.87
N ASN A 152 -15.78 -23.67 -36.46
CA ASN A 152 -14.55 -24.15 -35.84
C ASN A 152 -13.50 -23.02 -35.76
N PHE A 153 -12.83 -22.83 -34.61
CA PHE A 153 -11.65 -21.95 -34.50
C PHE A 153 -10.47 -22.68 -33.88
N SER A 154 -9.49 -23.02 -34.72
CA SER A 154 -8.23 -23.64 -34.31
C SER A 154 -7.34 -22.65 -33.54
N PRO A 155 -6.64 -23.08 -32.46
CA PRO A 155 -5.69 -22.24 -31.77
C PRO A 155 -4.44 -22.00 -32.64
N LYS A 156 -4.09 -20.74 -32.90
CA LYS A 156 -2.81 -20.37 -33.53
C LYS A 156 -1.67 -20.56 -32.53
N SER A 157 -0.63 -21.26 -32.96
CA SER A 157 0.61 -21.46 -32.21
C SER A 157 1.41 -20.16 -32.08
N LEU A 158 1.95 -19.92 -30.88
CA LEU A 158 2.95 -18.89 -30.61
C LEU A 158 4.35 -19.40 -31.05
N PRO A 159 5.17 -18.59 -31.75
CA PRO A 159 6.52 -18.97 -32.10
C PRO A 159 7.48 -18.87 -30.90
N PRO A 160 8.49 -19.76 -30.79
CA PRO A 160 9.47 -19.71 -29.71
C PRO A 160 10.45 -18.54 -29.90
N GLN A 161 10.70 -17.75 -28.85
CA GLN A 161 11.74 -16.73 -28.86
C GLN A 161 13.09 -17.33 -28.41
N SER A 162 14.14 -17.06 -29.18
CA SER A 162 15.51 -17.51 -28.93
C SER A 162 16.11 -16.87 -27.66
N PRO A 163 17.04 -17.54 -26.95
CA PRO A 163 17.68 -16.97 -25.76
C PRO A 163 18.57 -15.78 -26.14
N LYS A 164 18.31 -14.61 -25.57
CA LYS A 164 19.26 -13.48 -25.64
C LYS A 164 20.44 -13.79 -24.73
N GLN A 165 21.64 -13.83 -25.32
CA GLN A 165 22.89 -14.08 -24.61
C GLN A 165 23.11 -13.03 -23.53
N GLN A 166 23.12 -13.46 -22.27
CA GLN A 166 23.36 -12.59 -21.13
C GLN A 166 24.87 -12.55 -20.88
N LEU A 167 25.48 -11.38 -21.11
CA LEU A 167 26.92 -11.17 -20.91
C LEU A 167 27.22 -11.10 -19.40
N THR A 168 27.47 -12.25 -18.79
CA THR A 168 27.78 -12.37 -17.36
C THR A 168 29.24 -12.07 -17.08
N SER A 169 29.51 -10.85 -16.61
CA SER A 169 30.72 -10.57 -15.82
C SER A 169 30.70 -11.41 -14.52
N PRO A 170 31.86 -11.76 -13.95
CA PRO A 170 31.98 -12.83 -12.95
C PRO A 170 31.16 -12.56 -11.70
N GLU A 171 30.23 -13.47 -11.42
CA GLU A 171 29.35 -13.44 -10.27
C GLU A 171 30.13 -13.81 -9.00
N MET A 172 30.45 -12.80 -8.19
CA MET A 172 31.01 -13.01 -6.86
C MET A 172 29.95 -13.72 -5.99
N PRO A 173 30.28 -14.76 -5.19
CA PRO A 173 29.28 -15.70 -4.65
C PRO A 173 28.25 -15.17 -3.65
N ASN A 174 28.17 -13.85 -3.42
CA ASN A 174 27.29 -13.25 -2.41
C ASN A 174 26.79 -11.83 -2.79
N GLU A 175 26.84 -11.43 -4.06
CA GLU A 175 26.28 -10.15 -4.52
C GLU A 175 24.95 -10.35 -5.24
N ARG A 176 23.91 -9.60 -4.82
CA ARG A 176 22.59 -9.56 -5.45
C ARG A 176 22.34 -8.22 -6.11
N GLU A 177 21.81 -8.22 -7.33
CA GLU A 177 21.27 -7.01 -7.95
C GLU A 177 20.03 -6.54 -7.18
N TRP A 178 20.10 -5.33 -6.63
CA TRP A 178 19.05 -4.75 -5.81
C TRP A 178 18.15 -3.78 -6.58
N LEU A 179 18.72 -2.96 -7.47
CA LEU A 179 17.99 -2.01 -8.29
C LEU A 179 18.71 -1.74 -9.61
N ARG A 180 17.94 -1.53 -10.69
CA ARG A 180 18.42 -1.06 -11.99
C ARG A 180 17.44 -0.05 -12.56
N GLY A 181 17.94 0.92 -13.32
CA GLY A 181 17.11 1.79 -14.13
C GLY A 181 17.93 2.59 -15.14
N MET A 182 17.25 3.48 -15.85
CA MET A 182 17.86 4.42 -16.80
C MET A 182 17.94 5.80 -16.12
N LEU A 183 19.11 6.44 -16.19
CA LEU A 183 19.32 7.80 -15.70
C LEU A 183 18.86 8.86 -16.70
N SER A 184 18.92 8.53 -18.00
CA SER A 184 18.58 9.46 -19.08
C SER A 184 17.54 8.85 -20.04
N LYS A 185 16.74 9.74 -20.65
CA LYS A 185 15.61 9.40 -21.54
C LYS A 185 16.04 8.89 -22.91
N ASP A 186 17.25 9.21 -23.33
CA ASP A 186 17.91 8.70 -24.55
C ASP A 186 18.46 7.27 -24.36
N GLY A 187 18.55 6.78 -23.11
CA GLY A 187 19.15 5.51 -22.77
C GLY A 187 20.67 5.44 -22.81
N SER A 188 21.37 6.58 -22.94
CA SER A 188 22.84 6.63 -22.88
C SER A 188 23.39 6.28 -21.49
N SER A 189 22.65 6.66 -20.44
CA SER A 189 23.03 6.45 -19.04
C SER A 189 22.06 5.49 -18.34
N ALA A 190 22.60 4.43 -17.74
CA ALA A 190 21.88 3.46 -16.92
C ALA A 190 22.64 3.16 -15.62
N PHE A 191 21.91 2.84 -14.55
CA PHE A 191 22.49 2.46 -13.26
C PHE A 191 22.12 1.04 -12.86
N ARG A 192 23.00 0.41 -12.09
CA ARG A 192 22.80 -0.91 -11.47
C ARG A 192 23.40 -0.88 -10.07
N ILE A 193 22.60 -1.18 -9.06
CA ILE A 193 23.05 -1.29 -7.67
C ILE A 193 23.20 -2.78 -7.34
N LEU A 194 24.44 -3.20 -7.08
CA LEU A 194 24.77 -4.51 -6.55
C LEU A 194 24.95 -4.38 -5.03
N VAL A 195 24.45 -5.36 -4.27
CA VAL A 195 24.50 -5.36 -2.81
C VAL A 195 24.91 -6.75 -2.31
N SER A 196 25.88 -6.78 -1.39
CA SER A 196 26.19 -7.96 -0.58
C SER A 196 25.64 -7.77 0.84
N GLY A 197 24.83 -8.71 1.31
CA GLY A 197 24.26 -8.71 2.67
C GLY A 197 22.99 -7.85 2.87
N ASP A 198 22.66 -7.61 4.15
CA ASP A 198 21.42 -6.94 4.61
C ASP A 198 21.40 -5.44 4.28
N ILE A 199 20.62 -5.03 3.27
CA ILE A 199 20.33 -3.61 3.03
C ILE A 199 19.25 -3.10 4.00
N SER A 200 19.63 -2.13 4.83
CA SER A 200 18.74 -1.47 5.81
C SER A 200 18.50 -0.02 5.45
N ALA A 201 17.45 0.60 5.98
CA ALA A 201 17.20 2.03 5.81
C ALA A 201 18.40 2.92 6.21
N LYS A 202 19.22 2.48 7.19
CA LYS A 202 20.46 3.17 7.60
C LYS A 202 21.58 3.02 6.55
N ALA A 203 21.63 1.91 5.82
CA ALA A 203 22.57 1.73 4.71
C ALA A 203 22.14 2.56 3.49
N ILE A 204 20.85 2.57 3.15
CA ILE A 204 20.29 3.44 2.08
C ILE A 204 20.55 4.92 2.40
N GLY A 205 20.31 5.35 3.64
CA GLY A 205 20.61 6.72 4.07
C GLY A 205 22.10 7.09 4.05
N LYS A 206 23.02 6.11 4.10
CA LYS A 206 24.45 6.34 3.84
C LYS A 206 24.75 6.45 2.35
N LEU A 207 24.14 5.58 1.53
CA LEU A 207 24.29 5.61 0.08
C LEU A 207 23.84 6.95 -0.51
N ILE A 208 22.68 7.46 -0.08
CA ILE A 208 22.17 8.79 -0.48
C ILE A 208 23.20 9.87 -0.18
N ARG A 209 23.76 9.92 1.05
CA ARG A 209 24.81 10.90 1.41
C ARG A 209 26.09 10.80 0.58
N ILE A 210 26.46 9.59 0.14
CA ILE A 210 27.62 9.39 -0.74
C ILE A 210 27.31 9.91 -2.14
N LEU A 211 26.09 9.66 -2.65
CA LEU A 211 25.65 10.18 -3.94
C LEU A 211 25.51 11.72 -3.93
N ASP A 212 24.99 12.31 -2.85
CA ASP A 212 24.93 13.76 -2.67
C ASP A 212 26.35 14.39 -2.64
N ALA A 213 27.31 13.73 -1.98
CA ALA A 213 28.71 14.18 -1.96
C ALA A 213 29.40 14.01 -3.32
N GLN A 214 29.15 12.91 -4.04
CA GLN A 214 29.66 12.72 -5.41
C GLN A 214 29.03 13.71 -6.40
N LYS A 215 27.77 14.08 -6.19
CA LYS A 215 27.11 15.14 -6.96
C LYS A 215 27.81 16.49 -6.77
N MET A 216 28.11 16.88 -5.52
CA MET A 216 28.85 18.12 -5.24
C MET A 216 30.21 18.16 -5.93
N VAL A 217 30.99 17.07 -5.87
CA VAL A 217 32.30 17.02 -6.55
C VAL A 217 32.18 17.19 -8.07
N LEU A 218 31.15 16.60 -8.69
CA LEU A 218 30.92 16.76 -10.14
C LEU A 218 30.40 18.16 -10.50
N GLU A 219 29.62 18.80 -9.62
CA GLU A 219 29.16 20.19 -9.82
C GLU A 219 30.29 21.20 -9.64
N ASP A 220 31.28 20.93 -8.78
CA ASP A 220 32.47 21.77 -8.60
C ASP A 220 33.47 21.64 -9.79
N ASP A 221 33.61 20.44 -10.39
CA ASP A 221 34.48 20.22 -11.56
C ASP A 221 33.94 20.93 -12.84
N ASP A 222 32.62 21.09 -12.98
CA ASP A 222 31.98 21.78 -14.12
C ASP A 222 32.22 23.31 -14.12
N GLU A 223 32.68 23.93 -13.02
CA GLU A 223 32.96 25.38 -12.93
C GLU A 223 34.40 25.79 -13.31
N GLU A 224 35.35 24.85 -13.51
CA GLU A 224 36.74 25.19 -13.89
C GLU A 224 36.98 25.32 -15.41
N ASP A 225 36.11 24.78 -16.27
CA ASP A 225 36.30 24.76 -17.74
C ASP A 225 35.91 26.07 -18.47
N ASP A 226 35.44 27.09 -17.72
CA ASP A 226 34.91 28.37 -18.25
C ASP A 226 35.89 29.56 -18.05
N ARG A 227 37.23 29.33 -18.08
CA ARG A 227 38.29 30.37 -17.94
C ARG A 227 39.42 30.33 -18.97
#